data_AF-A0A644Z717-F1
#
_entry.id   AF-A0A644Z717-F1
#
_cell.length_a   1.000
_cell.length_b   1.000
_cell.length_c   1.000
_cell.angle_alpha   90.00
_cell.angle_beta   90.00
_cell.angle_gamma   90.00
#
_symmetry.space_group_name_H-M   'P 1'
#
loop_
_entity.id
_entity.type
_entity.pdbx_description
1 polymer ?
#
loop_
_entity_poly.entity_id
_entity_poly.type
_entity_poly.pdbx_seq_one_letter_code
_entity_poly.pdbx_strand_id
1 'polypeptide(L)'
;MIENFEGTFLTETEGEFWTKDSGKKDKDYSIKCTEDACVIKYKGKVRYRNPFKYVPLVTTYGETAIRFFGILKVILGITGIIIAFIALGNMPEGLEGLGKYLVGTVILVGFYASSTLVLEGISSQTGSKFLKSLKCKKCGRKNAYEEREKPDIREDSTESLYTVTITRYWKCRYCGYLDSSESSENIKCFKMKKKKSIKIKCEECGATSLSSECRDSDMKREDFPGGSNITEIRYYKCDYCGHINIEAKKTHFNEMEPLASSKIKGSDPRL
;
A
#
# COMPACT_ATOMS: atom_id res chain seq x y z
N MET A 1 -13.57 -4.75 -55.96
CA MET A 1 -14.07 -3.39 -56.24
C MET A 1 -13.94 -2.62 -54.93
N ILE A 2 -13.04 -1.62 -54.88
CA ILE A 2 -12.94 -0.57 -53.83
C ILE A 2 -12.55 -1.10 -52.42
N GLU A 3 -11.53 -0.61 -51.71
CA GLU A 3 -10.40 0.29 -52.06
C GLU A 3 -9.24 0.05 -51.05
N ASN A 4 -8.04 0.51 -51.40
CA ASN A 4 -6.89 0.48 -50.49
C ASN A 4 -7.00 1.59 -49.43
N PHE A 5 -6.45 1.35 -48.24
CA PHE A 5 -5.98 2.44 -47.38
C PHE A 5 -4.60 2.10 -46.82
N GLU A 6 -3.57 2.53 -47.53
CA GLU A 6 -2.21 2.62 -47.01
C GLU A 6 -2.14 3.79 -46.02
N GLY A 7 -1.68 3.52 -44.80
CA GLY A 7 -1.46 4.53 -43.76
C GLY A 7 0.02 4.63 -43.43
N THR A 8 0.72 5.58 -44.07
CA THR A 8 2.18 5.70 -44.01
C THR A 8 2.65 6.69 -42.94
N PHE A 9 3.82 6.41 -42.35
CA PHE A 9 4.65 7.28 -41.51
C PHE A 9 4.07 7.82 -40.19
N LEU A 10 4.74 7.45 -39.09
CA LEU A 10 5.70 8.36 -38.46
C LEU A 10 6.76 7.55 -37.70
N THR A 11 7.97 7.47 -38.26
CA THR A 11 9.15 6.98 -37.54
C THR A 11 9.67 8.12 -36.66
N GLU A 12 9.26 8.15 -35.39
CA GLU A 12 9.95 9.01 -34.42
C GLU A 12 11.37 8.46 -34.21
N THR A 13 12.34 9.27 -34.61
CA THR A 13 13.75 9.08 -34.27
C THR A 13 13.92 9.20 -32.76
N GLU A 14 14.11 8.07 -32.06
CA GLU A 14 14.57 8.08 -30.67
C GLU A 14 15.99 8.67 -30.62
N GLY A 15 16.08 9.99 -30.50
CA GLY A 15 17.33 10.70 -30.32
C GLY A 15 17.98 10.31 -29.00
N GLU A 16 19.20 9.79 -29.06
CA GLU A 16 20.02 9.52 -27.88
C GLU A 16 20.29 10.82 -27.10
N PHE A 17 19.61 11.02 -25.97
CA PHE A 17 19.97 12.05 -24.99
C PHE A 17 20.60 11.43 -23.74
N TRP A 18 21.71 12.03 -23.32
CA TRP A 18 22.75 11.36 -22.54
C TRP A 18 22.49 11.38 -21.03
N THR A 19 22.81 10.27 -20.37
CA THR A 19 23.15 10.24 -18.93
C THR A 19 24.36 9.33 -18.69
N LYS A 20 25.40 9.92 -18.11
CA LYS A 20 26.72 9.35 -17.74
C LYS A 20 27.34 10.25 -16.65
N ASP A 21 28.29 9.82 -15.83
CA ASP A 21 28.71 8.48 -15.40
C ASP A 21 29.43 8.68 -14.06
N SER A 22 29.00 8.01 -12.99
CA SER A 22 29.73 8.00 -11.71
C SER A 22 29.49 6.70 -10.93
N GLY A 23 29.89 5.58 -11.54
CA GLY A 23 30.02 4.27 -10.87
C GLY A 23 28.71 3.49 -10.75
N LYS A 24 28.56 2.45 -11.59
CA LYS A 24 27.40 1.54 -11.68
C LYS A 24 26.06 2.23 -12.00
N LYS A 25 25.67 2.21 -13.28
CA LYS A 25 24.28 2.42 -13.68
C LYS A 25 23.40 1.35 -13.01
N ASP A 26 22.58 1.79 -12.07
CA ASP A 26 21.59 0.94 -11.41
C ASP A 26 20.46 0.67 -12.41
N LYS A 27 20.48 -0.50 -13.08
CA LYS A 27 19.47 -0.89 -14.09
C LYS A 27 18.04 -0.90 -13.53
N ASP A 28 17.94 -0.93 -12.21
CA ASP A 28 16.72 -0.96 -11.40
C ASP A 28 16.12 0.44 -11.15
N TYR A 29 16.66 1.53 -11.74
CA TYR A 29 16.13 2.90 -11.60
C TYR A 29 16.13 3.71 -12.91
N SER A 30 15.05 4.45 -13.16
CA SER A 30 15.00 5.47 -14.22
C SER A 30 14.03 6.60 -13.89
N ILE A 31 14.41 7.84 -14.22
CA ILE A 31 13.53 9.01 -14.24
C ILE A 31 13.38 9.48 -15.68
N LYS A 32 12.16 9.85 -16.08
CA LYS A 32 11.91 10.70 -17.25
C LYS A 32 10.94 11.81 -16.83
N CYS A 33 11.42 13.04 -16.65
CA CYS A 33 10.57 14.21 -16.43
C CYS A 33 10.61 15.16 -17.64
N THR A 34 9.44 15.68 -17.99
CA THR A 34 9.21 16.92 -18.75
C THR A 34 8.52 17.93 -17.82
N GLU A 35 8.17 19.11 -18.35
CA GLU A 35 7.42 20.11 -17.57
C GLU A 35 6.01 19.60 -17.20
N ASP A 36 5.35 18.89 -18.13
CA ASP A 36 3.95 18.46 -17.98
C ASP A 36 3.79 17.07 -17.35
N ALA A 37 4.80 16.19 -17.46
CA ALA A 37 4.75 14.84 -16.91
C ALA A 37 6.08 14.42 -16.26
N CYS A 38 6.03 13.61 -15.21
CA CYS A 38 7.20 12.84 -14.79
C CYS A 38 6.85 11.39 -14.48
N VAL A 39 7.69 10.48 -14.99
CA VAL A 39 7.59 9.04 -14.79
C VAL A 39 8.86 8.57 -14.09
N ILE A 40 8.69 8.04 -12.87
CA ILE A 40 9.76 7.45 -12.08
C ILE A 40 9.53 5.94 -12.05
N LYS A 41 10.57 5.14 -12.32
CA LYS A 41 10.51 3.67 -12.22
C LYS A 41 11.62 3.18 -11.32
N TYR A 42 11.28 2.31 -10.37
CA TYR A 42 12.27 1.72 -9.47
C TYR A 42 11.88 0.33 -8.95
N LYS A 43 12.88 -0.47 -8.56
CA LYS A 43 12.64 -1.73 -7.85
C LYS A 43 12.36 -1.49 -6.36
N GLY A 44 11.21 -1.95 -5.89
CA GLY A 44 10.82 -1.90 -4.48
C GLY A 44 11.41 -3.02 -3.61
N LYS A 45 10.99 -3.07 -2.34
CA LYS A 45 11.36 -4.13 -1.39
C LYS A 45 10.36 -5.31 -1.46
N VAL A 46 10.91 -6.52 -1.54
CA VAL A 46 10.14 -7.77 -1.33
C VAL A 46 9.52 -7.73 0.07
N ARG A 47 8.23 -8.02 0.19
CA ARG A 47 7.53 -8.08 1.49
C ARG A 47 7.12 -9.52 1.75
N TYR A 48 7.78 -10.14 2.73
CA TYR A 48 7.41 -11.50 3.16
C TYR A 48 5.97 -11.49 3.71
N ARG A 49 5.05 -12.10 2.97
CA ARG A 49 3.69 -12.36 3.47
C ARG A 49 3.77 -13.47 4.50
N ASN A 50 3.77 -13.10 5.78
CA ASN A 50 3.63 -14.07 6.87
C ASN A 50 2.44 -14.99 6.58
N PRO A 51 2.58 -16.32 6.75
CA PRO A 51 1.49 -17.26 6.53
C PRO A 51 0.33 -16.88 7.47
N PHE A 52 -0.82 -16.55 6.89
CA PHE A 52 -1.98 -16.09 7.64
C PHE A 52 -2.35 -17.15 8.69
N LYS A 53 -2.69 -16.75 9.93
CA LYS A 53 -2.94 -17.68 11.06
C LYS A 53 -3.95 -18.80 10.74
N TYR A 54 -4.84 -18.55 9.79
CA TYR A 54 -5.88 -19.48 9.33
C TYR A 54 -5.48 -20.36 8.12
N VAL A 55 -4.25 -20.25 7.58
CA VAL A 55 -3.73 -21.15 6.53
C VAL A 55 -3.87 -22.62 6.96
N PRO A 56 -3.36 -23.06 8.13
CA PRO A 56 -3.42 -24.48 8.52
C PRO A 56 -4.87 -24.96 8.69
N LEU A 57 -5.72 -24.12 9.28
CA LEU A 57 -7.14 -24.39 9.47
C LEU A 57 -7.86 -24.59 8.11
N VAL A 58 -7.63 -23.73 7.13
CA VAL A 58 -8.26 -23.80 5.78
C VAL A 58 -7.70 -24.93 4.91
N THR A 59 -6.50 -25.43 5.20
CA THR A 59 -6.00 -26.67 4.60
C THR A 59 -6.63 -27.91 5.23
N THR A 60 -6.86 -27.93 6.55
CA THR A 60 -7.41 -29.11 7.26
C THR A 60 -8.93 -29.23 7.12
N TYR A 61 -9.69 -28.18 7.43
CA TYR A 61 -11.15 -28.22 7.48
C TYR A 61 -11.82 -27.82 6.15
N GLY A 62 -11.03 -27.34 5.18
CA GLY A 62 -11.56 -26.75 3.96
C GLY A 62 -12.11 -25.33 4.16
N GLU A 63 -12.47 -24.70 3.05
CA GLU A 63 -12.90 -23.28 3.05
C GLU A 63 -14.36 -23.14 3.51
N THR A 64 -15.24 -24.00 3.00
CA THR A 64 -16.67 -23.98 3.28
C THR A 64 -16.96 -24.14 4.77
N ALA A 65 -16.27 -25.08 5.44
CA ALA A 65 -16.42 -25.29 6.87
C ALA A 65 -16.02 -24.05 7.68
N ILE A 66 -14.88 -23.42 7.38
CA ILE A 66 -14.42 -22.23 8.12
C ILE A 66 -15.31 -21.02 7.87
N ARG A 67 -15.85 -20.85 6.64
CA ARG A 67 -16.86 -19.84 6.38
C ARG A 67 -18.14 -20.11 7.19
N PHE A 68 -18.58 -21.36 7.27
CA PHE A 68 -19.74 -21.77 8.06
C PHE A 68 -19.52 -21.53 9.58
N PHE A 69 -18.41 -22.02 10.14
CA PHE A 69 -18.04 -21.75 11.54
C PHE A 69 -17.89 -20.25 11.83
N GLY A 70 -17.34 -19.48 10.89
CA GLY A 70 -17.24 -18.02 11.01
C GLY A 70 -18.59 -17.31 11.02
N ILE A 71 -19.56 -17.78 10.25
CA ILE A 71 -20.94 -17.28 10.28
C ILE A 71 -21.64 -17.70 11.59
N LEU A 72 -21.50 -18.97 12.00
CA LEU A 72 -22.08 -19.50 13.23
C LEU A 72 -21.57 -18.75 14.47
N LYS A 73 -20.27 -18.46 14.55
CA LYS A 73 -19.68 -17.63 15.62
C LYS A 73 -20.27 -16.22 15.67
N VAL A 74 -20.47 -15.57 14.51
CA VAL A 74 -21.09 -14.24 14.45
C VAL A 74 -22.54 -14.29 14.91
N ILE A 75 -23.33 -15.29 14.49
CA ILE A 75 -24.73 -15.45 14.92
C ILE A 75 -24.79 -15.66 16.43
N LEU A 76 -24.06 -16.64 16.97
CA LEU A 76 -24.04 -16.94 18.40
C LEU A 76 -23.56 -15.74 19.24
N GLY A 77 -22.55 -15.01 18.78
CA GLY A 77 -22.07 -13.80 19.45
C GLY A 77 -23.09 -12.66 19.43
N ILE A 78 -23.77 -12.41 18.31
CA ILE A 78 -24.84 -11.40 18.25
C ILE A 78 -26.02 -11.80 19.15
N THR A 79 -26.44 -13.07 19.14
CA THR A 79 -27.50 -13.57 20.03
C THR A 79 -27.11 -13.42 21.50
N GLY A 80 -25.87 -13.75 21.87
CA GLY A 80 -25.35 -13.57 23.23
C GLY A 80 -25.31 -12.10 23.67
N ILE A 81 -24.92 -11.18 22.78
CA ILE A 81 -24.97 -9.73 23.03
C ILE A 81 -26.41 -9.26 23.26
N ILE A 82 -27.37 -9.70 22.43
CA ILE A 82 -28.80 -9.35 22.58
C ILE A 82 -29.33 -9.86 23.92
N ILE A 83 -29.04 -11.10 24.29
CA ILE A 83 -29.44 -11.68 25.59
C ILE A 83 -28.83 -10.89 26.75
N ALA A 84 -27.56 -10.48 26.66
CA ALA A 84 -26.92 -9.66 27.69
C ALA A 84 -27.59 -8.29 27.86
N PHE A 85 -27.98 -7.61 26.77
CA PHE A 85 -28.74 -6.36 26.84
C PHE A 85 -30.15 -6.55 27.42
N ILE A 86 -30.87 -7.62 27.06
CA ILE A 86 -32.19 -7.94 27.63
C ILE A 86 -32.07 -8.25 29.13
N ALA A 87 -31.05 -8.99 29.56
CA ALA A 87 -30.80 -9.30 30.97
C ALA A 87 -30.40 -8.06 31.78
N LEU A 88 -29.67 -7.11 31.18
CA LEU A 88 -29.32 -5.83 31.79
C LEU A 88 -30.55 -4.92 31.98
N GLY A 89 -31.43 -4.87 30.97
CA GLY A 89 -32.66 -4.07 31.03
C GLY A 89 -33.74 -4.62 31.97
N ASN A 90 -33.80 -5.95 32.15
CA ASN A 90 -34.73 -6.62 33.07
C ASN A 90 -34.08 -6.93 34.44
N MET A 91 -33.07 -6.17 34.86
CA MET A 91 -32.42 -6.39 36.16
C MET A 91 -33.40 -6.07 37.31
N PRO A 92 -33.72 -7.03 38.19
CA PRO A 92 -34.72 -6.82 39.23
C PRO A 92 -34.25 -5.79 40.26
N GLU A 93 -35.11 -4.80 40.54
CA GLU A 93 -34.79 -3.64 41.39
C GLU A 93 -34.49 -4.02 42.84
N GLY A 94 -35.18 -5.03 43.39
CA GLY A 94 -35.00 -5.52 44.76
C GLY A 94 -33.75 -6.39 45.00
N LEU A 95 -32.81 -6.42 44.06
CA LEU A 95 -31.60 -7.24 44.14
C LEU A 95 -30.41 -6.36 44.53
N GLU A 96 -30.10 -6.34 45.83
CA GLU A 96 -29.09 -5.46 46.44
C GLU A 96 -27.77 -6.17 46.79
N GLY A 97 -26.74 -5.36 47.12
CA GLY A 97 -25.45 -5.84 47.62
C GLY A 97 -24.71 -6.79 46.67
N LEU A 98 -24.16 -7.87 47.23
CA LEU A 98 -23.33 -8.84 46.52
C LEU A 98 -24.05 -9.53 45.35
N GLY A 99 -25.37 -9.76 45.47
CA GLY A 99 -26.14 -10.39 44.39
C GLY A 99 -26.12 -9.57 43.10
N LYS A 100 -26.27 -8.25 43.21
CA LYS A 100 -26.25 -7.33 42.06
C LYS A 100 -24.89 -7.32 41.38
N TYR A 101 -23.83 -7.34 42.17
CA TYR A 101 -22.46 -7.41 41.69
C TYR A 101 -22.17 -8.73 40.95
N LEU A 102 -22.61 -9.87 41.48
CA LEU A 102 -22.43 -11.17 40.84
C LEU A 102 -23.21 -11.26 39.52
N VAL A 103 -24.48 -10.86 39.50
CA VAL A 103 -25.31 -10.85 38.28
C VAL A 103 -24.71 -9.90 37.23
N GLY A 104 -24.32 -8.68 37.62
CA GLY A 104 -23.65 -7.73 36.72
C GLY A 104 -22.33 -8.26 36.17
N THR A 105 -21.53 -8.95 36.99
CA THR A 105 -20.27 -9.58 36.56
C THR A 105 -20.52 -10.68 35.52
N VAL A 106 -21.52 -11.54 35.74
CA VAL A 106 -21.90 -12.59 34.77
C VAL A 106 -22.37 -11.99 33.45
N ILE A 107 -23.17 -10.92 33.47
CA ILE A 107 -23.61 -10.20 32.27
C ILE A 107 -22.41 -9.61 31.52
N LEU A 108 -21.47 -8.96 32.21
CA LEU A 108 -20.27 -8.37 31.60
C LEU A 108 -19.34 -9.43 31.00
N VAL A 109 -19.11 -10.54 31.68
CA VAL A 109 -18.31 -11.67 31.16
C VAL A 109 -19.00 -12.30 29.96
N GLY A 110 -20.33 -12.49 30.00
CA GLY A 110 -21.12 -13.00 28.88
C GLY A 110 -21.08 -12.08 27.66
N PHE A 111 -21.20 -10.76 27.86
CA PHE A 111 -21.05 -9.76 26.81
C PHE A 111 -19.64 -9.76 26.21
N TYR A 112 -18.60 -9.83 27.03
CA TYR A 112 -17.21 -9.90 26.57
C TYR A 112 -16.94 -11.16 25.75
N ALA A 113 -17.34 -12.34 26.24
CA ALA A 113 -17.20 -13.61 25.52
C ALA A 113 -18.00 -13.63 24.20
N SER A 114 -19.19 -13.03 24.19
CA SER A 114 -20.00 -12.90 22.98
C SER A 114 -19.34 -11.95 21.96
N SER A 115 -18.72 -10.87 22.43
CA SER A 115 -17.99 -9.90 21.59
C SER A 115 -16.74 -10.51 20.96
N THR A 116 -15.97 -11.31 21.71
CA THR A 116 -14.79 -12.00 21.15
C THR A 116 -15.18 -13.04 20.09
N LEU A 117 -16.30 -13.75 20.27
CA LEU A 117 -16.84 -14.66 19.25
C LEU A 117 -17.19 -13.94 17.94
N VAL A 118 -17.79 -12.74 18.00
CA VAL A 118 -18.06 -11.92 16.80
C VAL A 118 -16.76 -11.54 16.10
N LEU A 119 -15.75 -11.05 16.84
CA LEU A 119 -14.46 -10.63 16.29
C LEU A 119 -13.69 -11.81 15.63
N GLU A 120 -13.67 -12.98 16.28
CA GLU A 120 -13.10 -14.20 15.68
C GLU A 120 -13.86 -14.65 14.44
N GLY A 121 -15.20 -14.59 14.48
CA GLY A 121 -16.07 -14.93 13.36
C GLY A 121 -15.76 -14.07 12.13
N ILE A 122 -15.75 -12.74 12.29
CA ILE A 122 -15.37 -11.79 11.23
C ILE A 122 -13.94 -12.07 10.72
N SER A 123 -12.99 -12.25 11.63
CA SER A 123 -11.58 -12.53 11.29
C SER A 123 -11.42 -13.79 10.43
N SER A 124 -12.14 -14.86 10.76
CA SER A 124 -12.13 -16.12 10.01
C SER A 124 -12.73 -15.97 8.60
N GLN A 125 -13.81 -15.19 8.46
CA GLN A 125 -14.42 -14.91 7.16
C GLN A 125 -13.48 -14.10 6.25
N THR A 126 -12.88 -13.03 6.77
CA THR A 126 -11.88 -12.22 6.04
C THR A 126 -10.66 -13.06 5.66
N GLY A 127 -10.17 -13.92 6.56
CA GLY A 127 -9.12 -14.88 6.28
C GLY A 127 -9.46 -15.84 5.13
N SER A 128 -10.69 -16.37 5.09
CA SER A 128 -11.11 -17.28 4.00
C SER A 128 -11.10 -16.59 2.63
N LYS A 129 -11.52 -15.32 2.55
CA LYS A 129 -11.46 -14.52 1.32
C LYS A 129 -10.03 -14.25 0.88
N PHE A 130 -9.15 -13.86 1.81
CA PHE A 130 -7.72 -13.66 1.55
C PHE A 130 -7.03 -14.95 1.06
N LEU A 131 -7.43 -16.11 1.57
CA LEU A 131 -6.87 -17.40 1.15
C LEU A 131 -7.29 -17.83 -0.26
N LYS A 132 -8.35 -17.25 -0.84
CA LYS A 132 -8.70 -17.45 -2.26
C LYS A 132 -7.71 -16.80 -3.20
N SER A 133 -7.29 -15.56 -2.93
CA SER A 133 -6.33 -14.86 -3.78
C SER A 133 -4.92 -15.47 -3.73
N LEU A 134 -4.66 -16.37 -2.77
CA LEU A 134 -3.43 -17.16 -2.66
C LEU A 134 -3.52 -18.56 -3.30
N LYS A 135 -4.61 -18.87 -4.02
CA LYS A 135 -4.76 -20.12 -4.79
C LYS A 135 -4.02 -20.00 -6.13
N CYS A 136 -3.17 -20.97 -6.46
CA CYS A 136 -2.49 -20.97 -7.75
C CYS A 136 -3.48 -21.10 -8.91
N LYS A 137 -3.41 -20.17 -9.88
CA LYS A 137 -4.25 -20.19 -11.10
C LYS A 137 -4.06 -21.46 -11.93
N LYS A 138 -2.83 -22.02 -11.97
CA LYS A 138 -2.50 -23.23 -12.75
C LYS A 138 -2.84 -24.54 -12.05
N CYS A 139 -2.33 -24.80 -10.85
CA CYS A 139 -2.48 -26.10 -10.18
C CYS A 139 -3.57 -26.14 -9.10
N GLY A 140 -4.28 -25.04 -8.85
CA GLY A 140 -5.39 -24.96 -7.90
C GLY A 140 -5.03 -25.13 -6.42
N ARG A 141 -3.76 -25.35 -6.06
CA ARG A 141 -3.32 -25.47 -4.66
C ARG A 141 -3.44 -24.13 -3.93
N LYS A 142 -3.90 -24.17 -2.66
CA LYS A 142 -4.04 -23.00 -1.78
C LYS A 142 -2.69 -22.60 -1.18
N ASN A 143 -2.55 -21.33 -0.76
CA ASN A 143 -1.33 -20.75 -0.18
C ASN A 143 -0.07 -21.16 -0.96
N ALA A 144 -0.13 -21.01 -2.28
CA ALA A 144 0.83 -21.59 -3.20
C ALA A 144 1.88 -20.60 -3.70
N TYR A 145 1.61 -19.30 -3.61
CA TYR A 145 2.45 -18.24 -4.16
C TYR A 145 3.43 -17.70 -3.12
N GLU A 146 4.70 -17.61 -3.53
CA GLU A 146 5.78 -16.95 -2.82
C GLU A 146 6.31 -15.79 -3.69
N GLU A 147 6.58 -14.63 -3.10
CA GLU A 147 7.20 -13.51 -3.81
C GLU A 147 8.68 -13.82 -4.06
N ARG A 148 9.12 -13.71 -5.32
CA ARG A 148 10.48 -14.12 -5.73
C ARG A 148 11.38 -12.98 -6.19
N GLU A 149 10.80 -11.88 -6.62
CA GLU A 149 11.52 -10.78 -7.26
C GLU A 149 11.16 -9.46 -6.60
N LYS A 150 12.07 -8.48 -6.63
CA LYS A 150 11.76 -7.11 -6.23
C LYS A 150 10.59 -6.59 -7.08
N PRO A 151 9.53 -6.04 -6.49
CA PRO A 151 8.43 -5.49 -7.26
C PRO A 151 8.86 -4.31 -8.12
N ASP A 152 8.20 -4.15 -9.26
CA ASP A 152 8.32 -2.96 -10.09
C ASP A 152 7.41 -1.88 -9.52
N ILE A 153 7.98 -0.73 -9.16
CA ILE A 153 7.24 0.45 -8.76
C ILE A 153 7.35 1.48 -9.88
N ARG A 154 6.20 2.00 -10.30
CA ARG A 154 6.07 3.07 -11.27
C ARG A 154 5.27 4.20 -10.63
N GLU A 155 5.83 5.40 -10.65
CA GLU A 155 5.15 6.62 -10.20
C GLU A 155 4.94 7.50 -11.43
N ASP A 156 3.68 7.80 -11.74
CA ASP A 156 3.28 8.64 -12.85
C ASP A 156 2.67 9.93 -12.28
N SER A 157 3.27 11.06 -12.66
CA SER A 157 2.88 12.41 -12.26
C SER A 157 2.52 13.24 -13.49
N THR A 158 1.32 13.81 -13.51
CA THR A 158 0.87 14.81 -14.50
C THR A 158 0.66 16.15 -13.80
N GLU A 159 0.09 17.17 -14.46
CA GLU A 159 -0.24 18.42 -13.79
C GLU A 159 -1.29 18.21 -12.68
N SER A 160 -2.35 17.45 -12.99
CA SER A 160 -3.53 17.28 -12.14
C SER A 160 -3.50 16.03 -11.26
N LEU A 161 -2.73 15.00 -11.62
CA LEU A 161 -2.79 13.68 -11.00
C LEU A 161 -1.41 13.16 -10.59
N TYR A 162 -1.39 12.37 -9.52
CA TYR A 162 -0.24 11.59 -9.10
C TYR A 162 -0.69 10.17 -8.72
N THR A 163 -0.04 9.15 -9.29
CA THR A 163 -0.37 7.74 -9.08
C THR A 163 0.86 6.89 -8.89
N VAL A 164 0.76 5.88 -8.02
CA VAL A 164 1.82 4.89 -7.76
C VAL A 164 1.26 3.50 -8.05
N THR A 165 1.88 2.81 -9.00
CA THR A 165 1.55 1.43 -9.40
C THR A 165 2.66 0.49 -8.94
N ILE A 166 2.29 -0.60 -8.27
CA ILE A 166 3.24 -1.60 -7.74
C ILE A 166 2.90 -2.97 -8.33
N THR A 167 3.77 -3.49 -9.19
CA THR A 167 3.65 -4.84 -9.77
C THR A 167 4.47 -5.83 -8.97
N ARG A 168 3.81 -6.82 -8.35
CA ARG A 168 4.44 -7.90 -7.57
C ARG A 168 4.48 -9.20 -8.37
N TYR A 169 5.59 -9.94 -8.22
CA TYR A 169 5.90 -11.17 -8.98
C TYR A 169 5.91 -12.39 -8.08
N TRP A 170 5.06 -13.37 -8.42
CA TRP A 170 4.75 -14.51 -7.59
C TRP A 170 5.12 -15.81 -8.29
N LYS A 171 5.71 -16.76 -7.55
CA LYS A 171 5.96 -18.12 -8.04
C LYS A 171 5.19 -19.15 -7.24
N CYS A 172 4.51 -20.06 -7.92
CA CYS A 172 3.88 -21.20 -7.28
C CYS A 172 4.94 -22.20 -6.79
N ARG A 173 5.05 -22.38 -5.47
CA ARG A 173 5.99 -23.31 -4.83
C ARG A 173 5.74 -24.79 -5.17
N TYR A 174 4.56 -25.14 -5.69
CA TYR A 174 4.18 -26.52 -6.00
C TYR A 174 4.31 -26.90 -7.49
N CYS A 175 4.14 -25.96 -8.42
CA CYS A 175 4.15 -26.26 -9.87
C CYS A 175 5.00 -25.28 -10.70
N GLY A 176 5.73 -24.37 -10.04
CA GLY A 176 6.63 -23.41 -10.69
C GLY A 176 5.95 -22.27 -11.47
N TYR A 177 4.62 -22.28 -11.64
CA TYR A 177 3.86 -21.25 -12.35
C TYR A 177 4.19 -19.84 -11.85
N LEU A 178 4.54 -18.95 -12.77
CA LEU A 178 4.78 -17.53 -12.52
C LEU A 178 3.49 -16.74 -12.74
N ASP A 179 3.25 -15.77 -11.88
CA ASP A 179 2.08 -14.90 -11.89
C ASP A 179 2.51 -13.48 -11.51
N SER A 180 1.86 -12.46 -12.07
CA SER A 180 2.09 -11.06 -11.72
C SER A 180 0.77 -10.39 -11.38
N SER A 181 0.82 -9.44 -10.45
CA SER A 181 -0.36 -8.68 -10.03
C SER A 181 0.02 -7.27 -9.63
N GLU A 182 -0.75 -6.30 -10.09
CA GLU A 182 -0.79 -4.99 -9.46
C GLU A 182 -1.27 -5.12 -8.01
N SER A 183 -0.58 -4.44 -7.11
CA SER A 183 -0.83 -4.47 -5.67
C SER A 183 -1.43 -3.13 -5.26
N SER A 184 -2.72 -3.15 -4.91
CA SER A 184 -3.39 -2.04 -4.23
C SER A 184 -2.88 -1.94 -2.79
N GLU A 185 -1.65 -1.48 -2.62
CA GLU A 185 -1.14 -1.10 -1.31
C GLU A 185 -1.88 0.16 -0.83
N ASN A 186 -1.97 0.38 0.49
CA ASN A 186 -2.69 1.51 1.08
C ASN A 186 -1.88 2.82 0.93
N ILE A 187 -1.57 3.19 -0.30
CA ILE A 187 -0.79 4.37 -0.67
C ILE A 187 -1.77 5.44 -1.17
N LYS A 188 -1.89 6.53 -0.41
CA LYS A 188 -2.70 7.69 -0.79
C LYS A 188 -1.80 8.68 -1.51
N CYS A 189 -2.08 8.92 -2.79
CA CYS A 189 -1.36 9.85 -3.64
C CYS A 189 -2.17 11.14 -3.86
N PHE A 190 -1.54 12.30 -3.78
CA PHE A 190 -2.19 13.59 -3.99
C PHE A 190 -1.20 14.70 -4.35
N LYS A 191 -1.72 15.75 -5.01
CA LYS A 191 -0.99 16.97 -5.36
C LYS A 191 -0.98 17.97 -4.20
N MET A 192 0.11 18.71 -4.06
CA MET A 192 0.26 19.84 -3.16
C MET A 192 0.76 21.06 -3.92
N LYS A 193 0.18 22.24 -3.61
CA LYS A 193 0.53 23.51 -4.24
C LYS A 193 2.03 23.81 -4.20
N LYS A 194 2.54 24.38 -5.30
CA LYS A 194 3.91 24.93 -5.40
C LYS A 194 4.23 25.86 -4.21
N LYS A 195 5.44 25.79 -3.68
CA LYS A 195 5.99 26.72 -2.68
C LYS A 195 6.76 27.84 -3.40
N LYS A 196 7.32 28.78 -2.62
CA LYS A 196 8.19 29.83 -3.15
C LYS A 196 9.46 29.23 -3.77
N SER A 197 10.04 29.93 -4.74
CA SER A 197 11.33 29.59 -5.34
C SER A 197 12.43 29.48 -4.29
N ILE A 198 13.36 28.55 -4.50
CA ILE A 198 14.47 28.26 -3.58
C ILE A 198 15.80 28.31 -4.33
N LYS A 199 16.91 28.56 -3.62
CA LYS A 199 18.24 28.53 -4.22
C LYS A 199 18.79 27.10 -4.19
N ILE A 200 18.97 26.48 -5.36
CA ILE A 200 19.54 25.13 -5.48
C ILE A 200 20.70 25.11 -6.49
N LYS A 201 21.59 24.14 -6.29
CA LYS A 201 22.61 23.78 -7.28
C LYS A 201 21.98 22.81 -8.27
N CYS A 202 22.05 23.10 -9.56
CA CYS A 202 21.58 22.21 -10.59
C CYS A 202 22.48 20.96 -10.68
N GLU A 203 21.86 19.79 -10.83
CA GLU A 203 22.56 18.51 -10.93
C GLU A 203 23.25 18.33 -12.29
N GLU A 204 22.70 18.90 -13.37
CA GLU A 204 23.28 18.84 -14.72
C GLU A 204 24.38 19.89 -14.94
N CYS A 205 24.05 21.19 -14.91
CA CYS A 205 25.04 22.24 -15.23
C CYS A 205 25.89 22.71 -14.04
N GLY A 206 25.62 22.23 -12.82
CA GLY A 206 26.35 22.62 -11.61
C GLY A 206 26.15 24.06 -11.13
N ALA A 207 25.45 24.91 -11.88
CA ALA A 207 25.18 26.30 -11.50
C ALA A 207 24.22 26.39 -10.31
N THR A 208 24.39 27.39 -9.44
CA THR A 208 23.54 27.60 -8.26
C THR A 208 22.66 28.83 -8.45
N SER A 209 21.46 28.63 -9.03
CA SER A 209 20.48 29.69 -9.25
C SER A 209 19.41 29.71 -8.16
N LEU A 210 18.62 30.78 -8.12
CA LEU A 210 17.23 30.63 -7.70
C LEU A 210 16.55 29.69 -8.71
N SER A 211 15.71 28.76 -8.25
CA SER A 211 14.95 27.88 -9.13
C SER A 211 13.48 27.99 -8.77
N SER A 212 12.67 28.19 -9.80
CA SER A 212 11.21 28.15 -9.67
C SER A 212 10.73 26.70 -9.57
N GLU A 213 9.73 26.46 -8.73
CA GLU A 213 9.06 25.16 -8.70
C GLU A 213 8.12 25.08 -9.91
N CYS A 214 8.39 24.19 -10.85
CA CYS A 214 7.73 24.22 -12.16
C CYS A 214 6.30 23.65 -12.12
N ARG A 215 6.01 22.73 -11.21
CA ARG A 215 4.71 22.02 -11.10
C ARG A 215 4.29 21.81 -9.64
N ASP A 216 3.03 21.46 -9.43
CA ASP A 216 2.57 21.07 -8.09
C ASP A 216 3.30 19.82 -7.62
N SER A 217 3.78 19.90 -6.38
CA SER A 217 4.54 18.86 -5.68
C SER A 217 3.69 17.61 -5.44
N ASP A 218 4.33 16.45 -5.53
CA ASP A 218 3.69 15.14 -5.34
C ASP A 218 3.84 14.67 -3.91
N MET A 219 2.78 14.05 -3.37
CA MET A 219 2.80 13.50 -2.03
C MET A 219 2.19 12.09 -2.02
N LYS A 220 2.94 11.12 -1.48
CA LYS A 220 2.42 9.79 -1.15
C LYS A 220 2.45 9.58 0.36
N ARG A 221 1.37 9.00 0.89
CA ARG A 221 1.28 8.52 2.27
C ARG A 221 1.06 7.01 2.28
N GLU A 222 1.94 6.27 2.96
CA GLU A 222 1.79 4.85 3.26
C GLU A 222 1.38 4.68 4.73
N ASP A 223 0.15 4.24 4.99
CA ASP A 223 -0.37 4.02 6.34
C ASP A 223 -0.03 2.60 6.85
N PHE A 224 0.42 2.49 8.10
CA PHE A 224 0.74 1.20 8.76
C PHE A 224 0.30 1.19 10.24
N PRO A 225 0.24 0.03 10.92
CA PRO A 225 -0.18 -0.01 12.33
C PRO A 225 0.76 0.82 13.22
N GLY A 226 0.22 1.87 13.87
CA GLY A 226 0.95 2.78 14.76
C GLY A 226 1.66 3.96 14.08
N GLY A 227 1.47 4.17 12.77
CA GLY A 227 2.11 5.30 12.09
C GLY A 227 1.84 5.46 10.59
N SER A 228 2.50 6.43 9.99
CA SER A 228 2.49 6.61 8.52
C SER A 228 3.82 7.15 8.00
N ASN A 229 4.19 6.69 6.80
CA ASN A 229 5.32 7.21 6.03
C ASN A 229 4.79 8.22 5.01
N ILE A 230 5.36 9.42 5.01
CA ILE A 230 5.01 10.48 4.07
C ILE A 230 6.22 10.79 3.22
N THR A 231 6.07 10.73 1.89
CA THR A 231 7.07 11.20 0.93
C THR A 231 6.51 12.37 0.14
N GLU A 232 7.25 13.47 0.08
CA GLU A 232 6.97 14.71 -0.65
C GLU A 232 8.05 14.85 -1.75
N ILE A 233 7.65 15.03 -3.01
CA ILE A 233 8.55 15.19 -4.16
C ILE A 233 8.29 16.57 -4.80
N ARG A 234 9.36 17.34 -4.99
CA ARG A 234 9.33 18.69 -5.56
C ARG A 234 10.20 18.79 -6.80
N TYR A 235 9.82 19.68 -7.72
CA TYR A 235 10.39 19.77 -9.06
C TYR A 235 10.81 21.20 -9.37
N TYR A 236 12.11 21.41 -9.56
CA TYR A 236 12.71 22.74 -9.65
C TYR A 236 13.46 22.93 -10.97
N LYS A 237 12.95 23.80 -11.83
CA LYS A 237 13.58 24.11 -13.12
C LYS A 237 14.82 24.99 -12.89
N CYS A 238 15.93 24.63 -13.52
CA CYS A 238 17.15 25.42 -13.52
C CYS A 238 17.03 26.57 -14.53
N ASP A 239 17.14 27.81 -14.05
CA ASP A 239 17.06 29.02 -14.87
C ASP A 239 18.18 29.12 -15.93
N TYR A 240 19.30 28.39 -15.76
CA TYR A 240 20.45 28.42 -16.68
C TYR A 240 20.39 27.40 -17.83
N CYS A 241 19.90 26.19 -17.59
CA CYS A 241 19.93 25.09 -18.57
C CYS A 241 18.57 24.41 -18.81
N GLY A 242 17.52 24.82 -18.10
CA GLY A 242 16.19 24.22 -18.20
C GLY A 242 16.02 22.87 -17.48
N HIS A 243 17.10 22.25 -17.00
CA HIS A 243 17.05 20.97 -16.28
C HIS A 243 16.10 21.00 -15.08
N ILE A 244 15.30 19.93 -14.91
CA ILE A 244 14.38 19.78 -13.79
C ILE A 244 15.07 18.96 -12.68
N ASN A 245 15.53 19.65 -11.64
CA ASN A 245 16.05 19.01 -10.43
C ASN A 245 14.89 18.50 -9.58
N ILE A 246 15.06 17.35 -8.92
CA ILE A 246 14.01 16.71 -8.12
C ILE A 246 14.47 16.63 -6.66
N GLU A 247 13.69 17.17 -5.73
CA GLU A 247 13.93 17.04 -4.29
C GLU A 247 12.87 16.13 -3.67
N ALA A 248 13.28 14.94 -3.23
CA ALA A 248 12.43 14.01 -2.48
C ALA A 248 12.72 14.14 -0.97
N LYS A 249 11.67 14.29 -0.16
CA LYS A 249 11.74 14.33 1.31
C LYS A 249 10.83 13.28 1.92
N LYS A 250 11.34 12.51 2.87
CA LYS A 250 10.56 11.56 3.66
C LYS A 250 10.39 12.02 5.10
N THR A 251 9.22 11.78 5.67
CA THR A 251 8.89 12.05 7.08
C THR A 251 8.18 10.84 7.66
N HIS A 252 8.61 10.40 8.85
CA HIS A 252 8.02 9.29 9.57
C HIS A 252 7.13 9.84 10.69
N PHE A 253 5.87 9.39 10.76
CA PHE A 253 4.97 9.71 11.85
C PHE A 253 4.74 8.45 12.68
N ASN A 254 5.27 8.43 13.91
CA ASN A 254 4.88 7.48 14.95
C ASN A 254 3.83 8.14 15.83
N GLU A 255 2.79 7.42 16.25
CA GLU A 255 1.79 7.95 17.21
C GLU A 255 2.35 8.10 18.63
N MET A 256 3.58 7.64 18.89
CA MET A 256 4.23 7.62 20.21
C MET A 256 5.55 8.42 20.30
N GLU A 257 6.02 9.09 19.24
CA GLU A 257 7.29 9.85 19.27
C GLU A 257 7.19 11.22 18.56
N PRO A 258 8.02 12.22 18.94
CA PRO A 258 8.05 13.52 18.29
C PRO A 258 8.54 13.46 16.83
N LEU A 259 8.08 14.43 16.03
CA LEU A 259 8.40 14.63 14.61
C LEU A 259 9.91 14.64 14.29
N ALA A 260 10.44 13.51 13.83
CA ALA A 260 11.75 13.44 13.17
C ALA A 260 11.59 13.66 11.65
N SER A 261 12.03 14.81 11.15
CA SER A 261 12.03 15.12 9.71
C SER A 261 13.46 15.17 9.20
N SER A 262 13.88 14.17 8.42
CA SER A 262 15.17 14.19 7.73
C SER A 262 15.06 14.97 6.41
N LYS A 263 16.14 15.67 6.04
CA LYS A 263 16.40 16.16 4.68
C LYS A 263 17.68 15.50 4.22
N ILE A 264 17.66 14.85 3.05
CA ILE A 264 18.82 14.19 2.47
C ILE A 264 18.91 14.61 1.00
N LYS A 265 20.12 14.91 0.50
CA LYS A 265 20.39 15.21 -0.90
C LYS A 265 21.25 14.10 -1.50
N GLY A 266 20.75 13.45 -2.56
CA GLY A 266 21.48 12.43 -3.31
C GLY A 266 21.60 11.09 -2.56
N SER A 267 21.26 9.94 -3.13
CA SER A 267 20.53 9.66 -4.38
C SER A 267 19.31 8.80 -4.04
N ASP A 268 18.14 9.12 -4.58
CA ASP A 268 16.97 8.22 -4.52
C ASP A 268 17.12 7.07 -5.56
N PRO A 269 16.28 6.02 -5.65
CA PRO A 269 15.00 5.70 -5.00
C PRO A 269 15.19 4.95 -3.66
N ARG A 270 15.71 5.65 -2.66
CA ARG A 270 16.45 5.04 -1.54
C ARG A 270 16.07 5.58 -0.16
N LEU A 271 15.27 6.66 -0.03
CA LEU A 271 14.86 7.13 1.30
C LEU A 271 13.72 6.24 1.85
#